data_AF-A0A9X0WE00-F1
#
_entry.id   AF-A0A9X0WE00-F1
#
_cell.length_a   1.000
_cell.length_b   1.000
_cell.length_c   1.000
_cell.angle_alpha   90.00
_cell.angle_beta   90.00
_cell.angle_gamma   90.00
#
_symmetry.space_group_name_H-M   'P 1'
#
loop_
_entity.id
_entity.type
_entity.pdbx_description
1 polymer ?
#
loop_
_entity_poly.entity_id
_entity_poly.type
_entity_poly.pdbx_seq_one_letter_code
_entity_poly.pdbx_strand_id
1 'polypeptide(L)'
;MSTQRPLQRPLAGLTSCIGLVALLSGTPVLAETTIEGRINGLRCAEGGHVCPLENLDAHLSFELELVLQLPDGQYYFLSNVPRDTKVRHVRKQVRVIGTVVEPYRSISVESLQVEDGDGYREVWSPQAQQQAFEDIYHSGWDATSTVSEPVSERR
;
A
#
# COMPACT_ATOMS: atom_id res chain seq x y z
N MET A 1 54.13 69.90 -28.31
CA MET A 1 53.59 69.78 -26.93
C MET A 1 52.89 68.43 -26.87
N SER A 2 53.58 67.35 -26.49
CA SER A 2 53.81 66.91 -25.09
C SER A 2 52.47 66.89 -24.34
N THR A 3 51.96 65.79 -23.78
CA THR A 3 52.69 64.72 -23.10
C THR A 3 51.72 63.54 -22.90
N GLN A 4 52.19 62.31 -23.14
CA GLN A 4 51.54 61.08 -22.67
C GLN A 4 51.46 61.08 -21.14
N ARG A 5 50.41 60.48 -20.57
CA ARG A 5 50.39 60.06 -19.15
C ARG A 5 50.09 58.57 -19.03
N PRO A 6 50.68 57.90 -18.03
CA PRO A 6 50.92 56.47 -18.05
C PRO A 6 49.87 55.65 -17.29
N LEU A 7 50.07 54.35 -17.45
CA LEU A 7 49.45 53.17 -16.85
C LEU A 7 49.19 53.24 -15.34
N GLN A 8 48.38 52.24 -14.93
CA GLN A 8 48.31 51.57 -13.64
C GLN A 8 47.20 52.04 -12.70
N ARG A 9 46.18 51.19 -12.60
CA ARG A 9 45.28 51.13 -11.44
C ARG A 9 45.42 49.78 -10.76
N PRO A 10 45.32 49.75 -9.42
CA PRO A 10 45.86 48.69 -8.57
C PRO A 10 44.98 47.44 -8.53
N LEU A 11 45.63 46.27 -8.40
CA LEU A 11 45.05 45.09 -7.79
C LEU A 11 44.68 45.43 -6.34
N ALA A 12 43.39 45.45 -6.03
CA ALA A 12 42.89 45.43 -4.67
C ALA A 12 41.83 44.33 -4.59
N GLY A 13 42.14 43.32 -3.77
CA GLY A 13 41.38 42.09 -3.66
C GLY A 13 39.94 42.29 -3.21
N LEU A 14 39.08 41.38 -3.66
CA LEU A 14 37.81 41.09 -3.02
C LEU A 14 37.70 39.57 -2.89
N THR A 15 38.14 39.13 -1.72
CA THR A 15 37.35 38.28 -0.83
C THR A 15 36.61 37.12 -1.49
N SER A 16 37.28 35.97 -1.44
CA SER A 16 36.70 34.63 -1.45
C SER A 16 35.33 34.59 -0.75
N CYS A 17 34.27 34.67 -1.54
CA CYS A 17 32.95 34.20 -1.12
C CYS A 17 32.86 32.74 -1.60
N ILE A 18 33.43 31.83 -0.81
CA ILE A 18 33.00 30.42 -0.82
C ILE A 18 31.54 30.46 -0.36
N GLY A 19 30.65 30.70 -1.33
CA GLY A 19 29.22 30.53 -1.16
C GLY A 19 29.01 29.07 -0.86
N LEU A 20 28.75 28.78 0.40
CA LEU A 20 28.29 27.51 0.91
C LEU A 20 26.93 27.23 0.25
N VAL A 21 26.95 26.70 -0.97
CA VAL A 21 25.79 26.07 -1.60
C VAL A 21 25.52 24.82 -0.78
N ALA A 22 24.75 24.99 0.29
CA ALA A 22 24.17 23.89 1.02
C ALA A 22 23.28 23.14 0.03
N LEU A 23 23.84 22.06 -0.54
CA LEU A 23 23.09 21.04 -1.23
C LEU A 23 22.04 20.51 -0.24
N LEU A 24 20.83 21.03 -0.34
CA LEU A 24 19.64 20.38 0.19
C LEU A 24 19.46 19.08 -0.61
N SER A 25 20.13 18.04 -0.15
CA SER A 25 19.88 16.65 -0.55
C SER A 25 18.47 16.28 -0.08
N GLY A 26 17.45 16.71 -0.82
CA GLY A 26 16.09 16.22 -0.63
C GLY A 26 16.09 14.74 -0.93
N THR A 27 16.04 13.89 0.10
CA THR A 27 15.74 12.48 -0.10
C THR A 27 14.32 12.40 -0.66
N PRO A 28 14.11 11.73 -1.80
CA PRO A 28 12.75 11.50 -2.30
C PRO A 28 12.00 10.70 -1.24
N VAL A 29 11.08 11.35 -0.54
CA VAL A 29 10.10 10.67 0.29
C VAL A 29 9.14 10.01 -0.69
N LEU A 30 9.17 8.68 -0.77
CA LEU A 30 8.09 7.93 -1.42
C LEU A 30 6.82 8.26 -0.63
N ALA A 31 5.94 9.05 -1.23
CA ALA A 31 4.73 9.51 -0.57
C ALA A 31 3.78 8.32 -0.43
N GLU A 32 3.67 7.81 0.79
CA GLU A 32 2.61 6.90 1.20
C GLU A 32 1.26 7.53 0.83
N THR A 33 0.48 6.82 0.02
CA THR A 33 -0.81 7.30 -0.47
C THR A 33 -1.93 6.59 0.28
N THR A 34 -2.87 7.37 0.81
CA THR A 34 -4.11 6.86 1.40
C THR A 34 -5.26 7.04 0.42
N ILE A 35 -5.93 5.96 0.04
CA ILE A 35 -7.04 5.95 -0.91
C ILE A 35 -8.23 5.23 -0.28
N GLU A 36 -9.40 5.86 -0.33
CA GLU A 36 -10.65 5.27 0.17
C GLU A 36 -11.55 4.83 -0.99
N GLY A 37 -12.27 3.72 -0.81
CA GLY A 37 -13.12 3.14 -1.83
C GLY A 37 -13.80 1.88 -1.35
N ARG A 38 -14.22 1.02 -2.28
CA ARG A 38 -14.83 -0.28 -1.97
C ARG A 38 -14.14 -1.40 -2.73
N ILE A 39 -14.00 -2.56 -2.10
CA ILE A 39 -13.56 -3.75 -2.81
C ILE A 39 -14.71 -4.20 -3.73
N ASN A 40 -14.44 -4.38 -5.02
CA ASN A 40 -15.44 -4.76 -6.00
C ASN A 40 -14.90 -5.79 -7.00
N GLY A 41 -15.78 -6.53 -7.65
CA GLY A 41 -15.41 -7.38 -8.79
C GLY A 41 -14.88 -6.54 -9.95
N LEU A 42 -13.82 -7.02 -10.60
CA LEU A 42 -13.19 -6.32 -11.72
C LEU A 42 -14.20 -5.98 -12.82
N ARG A 43 -15.04 -6.93 -13.25
CA ARG A 43 -16.03 -6.67 -14.33
C ARG A 43 -17.04 -5.58 -13.95
N CYS A 44 -17.46 -5.54 -12.69
CA CYS A 44 -18.37 -4.49 -12.21
C CYS A 44 -17.67 -3.13 -12.19
N ALA A 45 -16.43 -3.10 -11.71
CA ALA A 45 -15.62 -1.90 -11.64
C ALA A 45 -15.31 -1.31 -13.03
N GLU A 46 -15.00 -2.15 -14.02
CA GLU A 46 -14.83 -1.76 -15.43
C GLU A 46 -16.09 -1.07 -15.98
N GLY A 47 -17.27 -1.55 -15.59
CA GLY A 47 -18.54 -0.94 -15.93
C GLY A 47 -18.97 0.21 -15.01
N GLY A 48 -18.12 0.67 -14.09
CA GLY A 48 -18.40 1.78 -13.19
C GLY A 48 -19.52 1.54 -12.17
N HIS A 49 -19.88 0.27 -11.90
CA HIS A 49 -21.00 -0.08 -11.03
C HIS A 49 -20.58 -1.04 -9.91
N VAL A 50 -21.37 -1.10 -8.85
CA VAL A 50 -21.15 -2.03 -7.72
C VAL A 50 -21.72 -3.40 -8.08
N CYS A 51 -21.00 -4.47 -7.76
CA CYS A 51 -21.51 -5.82 -8.01
C CYS A 51 -22.82 -6.10 -7.24
N PRO A 52 -23.77 -6.83 -7.86
CA PRO A 52 -25.07 -7.14 -7.25
C PRO A 52 -24.91 -7.97 -5.97
N LEU A 53 -25.81 -7.79 -4.99
CA LEU A 53 -25.85 -8.64 -3.78
C LEU A 53 -26.40 -10.04 -4.08
N GLU A 54 -27.32 -10.13 -5.04
CA GLU A 54 -27.93 -11.38 -5.42
C GLU A 54 -26.89 -12.31 -6.06
N ASN A 55 -26.76 -13.52 -5.52
CA ASN A 55 -25.76 -14.49 -5.96
C ASN A 55 -24.33 -13.95 -5.95
N LEU A 56 -24.00 -13.05 -5.02
CA LEU A 56 -22.68 -12.43 -4.93
C LEU A 56 -21.56 -13.49 -4.87
N ASP A 57 -21.72 -14.56 -4.10
CA ASP A 57 -20.71 -15.62 -4.01
C ASP A 57 -20.46 -16.32 -5.35
N ALA A 58 -21.53 -16.62 -6.09
CA ALA A 58 -21.41 -17.21 -7.43
C ALA A 58 -20.74 -16.22 -8.39
N HIS A 59 -21.14 -14.95 -8.34
CA HIS A 59 -20.54 -13.90 -9.15
C HIS A 59 -19.04 -13.75 -8.88
N LEU A 60 -18.63 -13.61 -7.61
CA LEU A 60 -17.23 -13.47 -7.19
C LEU A 60 -16.37 -14.70 -7.50
N SER A 61 -16.98 -15.88 -7.62
CA SER A 61 -16.28 -17.11 -8.03
C SER A 61 -15.81 -17.05 -9.49
N PHE A 62 -16.49 -16.27 -10.35
CA PHE A 62 -16.13 -16.08 -11.75
C PHE A 62 -15.31 -14.80 -12.01
N GLU A 63 -15.19 -13.91 -11.03
CA GLU A 63 -14.34 -12.74 -11.17
C GLU A 63 -12.87 -13.16 -11.22
N LEU A 64 -12.13 -12.67 -12.22
CA LEU A 64 -10.69 -12.93 -12.33
C LEU A 64 -9.94 -12.25 -11.18
N GLU A 65 -10.38 -11.06 -10.81
CA GLU A 65 -9.72 -10.22 -9.81
C GLU A 65 -10.73 -9.35 -9.06
N LEU A 66 -10.34 -8.93 -7.85
CA LEU A 66 -11.03 -7.94 -7.04
C LEU A 66 -10.17 -6.68 -6.91
N VAL A 67 -10.80 -5.52 -7.07
CA VAL A 67 -10.13 -4.21 -7.15
C VAL A 67 -10.68 -3.25 -6.11
N LEU A 68 -9.93 -2.18 -5.82
CA LEU A 68 -10.43 -1.02 -5.09
C LEU A 68 -11.12 -0.09 -6.08
N GLN A 69 -12.44 0.06 -5.98
CA GLN A 69 -13.20 1.02 -6.77
C GLN A 69 -13.46 2.31 -5.97
N LEU A 70 -13.15 3.45 -6.59
CA LEU A 70 -13.35 4.78 -6.05
C LEU A 70 -14.78 5.28 -6.33
N PRO A 71 -15.27 6.31 -5.60
CA PRO A 71 -16.60 6.87 -5.82
C PRO A 71 -16.86 7.42 -7.22
N ASP A 72 -15.82 7.83 -7.94
CA ASP A 72 -15.89 8.33 -9.31
C ASP A 72 -15.91 7.22 -10.38
N GLY A 73 -15.88 5.95 -9.95
CA GLY A 73 -15.89 4.77 -10.80
C GLY A 73 -14.50 4.33 -11.28
N GLN A 74 -13.43 5.10 -10.99
CA GLN A 74 -12.07 4.64 -11.21
C GLN A 74 -11.75 3.45 -10.31
N TYR A 75 -10.76 2.64 -10.68
CA TYR A 75 -10.32 1.54 -9.84
C TYR A 75 -8.80 1.35 -9.86
N TYR A 76 -8.30 0.69 -8.81
CA TYR A 76 -6.92 0.25 -8.69
C TYR A 76 -6.85 -1.24 -8.36
N PHE A 77 -5.89 -1.94 -8.97
CA PHE A 77 -5.52 -3.29 -8.55
C PHE A 77 -4.82 -3.25 -7.19
N LEU A 78 -5.00 -4.31 -6.39
CA LEU A 78 -4.34 -4.48 -5.10
C LEU A 78 -3.34 -5.63 -5.23
N SER A 79 -2.13 -5.34 -5.71
CA SER A 79 -1.21 -6.34 -6.28
C SER A 79 -0.68 -7.38 -5.31
N ASN A 80 -0.61 -7.05 -4.02
CA ASN A 80 -0.05 -7.91 -2.98
C ASN A 80 -1.08 -8.38 -1.95
N VAL A 81 -2.34 -7.94 -2.06
CA VAL A 81 -3.40 -8.37 -1.13
C VAL A 81 -3.97 -9.72 -1.62
N PRO A 82 -3.95 -10.77 -0.78
CA PRO A 82 -4.52 -12.07 -1.11
C PRO A 82 -5.99 -11.98 -1.53
N ARG A 83 -6.38 -12.84 -2.47
CA ARG A 83 -7.76 -12.89 -2.99
C ARG A 83 -8.77 -13.15 -1.88
N ASP A 84 -8.48 -14.04 -0.95
CA ASP A 84 -9.39 -14.40 0.13
C ASP A 84 -9.63 -13.23 1.09
N THR A 85 -8.59 -12.45 1.42
CA THR A 85 -8.74 -11.16 2.12
C THR A 85 -9.68 -10.24 1.38
N LYS A 86 -9.49 -10.06 0.07
CA LYS A 86 -10.36 -9.19 -0.75
C LYS A 86 -11.82 -9.67 -0.75
N VAL A 87 -12.06 -10.97 -0.95
CA VAL A 87 -13.40 -11.57 -0.99
C VAL A 87 -14.19 -11.28 0.30
N ARG A 88 -13.57 -11.44 1.48
CA ARG A 88 -14.21 -11.20 2.79
C ARG A 88 -14.66 -9.75 3.01
N HIS A 89 -14.13 -8.83 2.21
CA HIS A 89 -14.38 -7.39 2.33
C HIS A 89 -15.01 -6.77 1.09
N VAL A 90 -15.50 -7.58 0.15
CA VAL A 90 -16.26 -7.11 -1.00
C VAL A 90 -17.41 -6.22 -0.55
N ARG A 91 -17.56 -5.08 -1.25
CA ARG A 91 -18.52 -3.99 -1.04
C ARG A 91 -18.41 -3.23 0.27
N LYS A 92 -17.51 -3.60 1.18
CA LYS A 92 -17.24 -2.80 2.37
C LYS A 92 -16.49 -1.54 1.98
N GLN A 93 -16.76 -0.46 2.70
CA GLN A 93 -15.93 0.73 2.63
C GLN A 93 -14.55 0.39 3.22
N VAL A 94 -13.50 0.71 2.48
CA VAL A 94 -12.13 0.42 2.87
C VAL A 94 -11.25 1.65 2.68
N ARG A 95 -10.17 1.68 3.46
CA ARG A 95 -9.05 2.59 3.31
C ARG A 95 -7.81 1.75 3.00
N VAL A 96 -7.15 2.08 1.90
CA VAL A 96 -5.92 1.46 1.45
C VAL A 96 -4.78 2.44 1.63
N ILE A 97 -3.75 2.02 2.35
CA ILE A 97 -2.52 2.76 2.53
C ILE A 97 -1.43 2.01 1.77
N GLY A 98 -0.65 2.71 0.95
CA GLY A 98 0.48 2.12 0.25
C GLY A 98 1.00 2.98 -0.90
N THR A 99 1.69 2.35 -1.84
CA THR A 99 2.33 3.03 -2.97
C THR A 99 1.61 2.70 -4.29
N VAL A 100 1.19 3.73 -5.02
CA VAL A 100 0.65 3.58 -6.38
C VAL A 100 1.79 3.26 -7.35
N VAL A 101 1.61 2.19 -8.12
CA VAL A 101 2.54 1.73 -9.14
C VAL A 101 1.96 2.07 -10.51
N GLU A 102 2.32 3.24 -11.00
CA GLU A 102 2.02 3.65 -12.38
C GLU A 102 2.99 3.00 -13.38
N PRO A 103 2.58 2.73 -14.64
CA PRO A 103 1.28 3.05 -15.26
C PRO A 103 0.20 1.96 -15.04
N TYR A 104 0.44 0.98 -14.17
CA TYR A 104 -0.38 -0.22 -14.07
C TYR A 104 -1.68 -0.02 -13.28
N ARG A 105 -1.93 1.17 -12.75
CA ARG A 105 -3.05 1.46 -11.84
C ARG A 105 -3.18 0.40 -10.74
N SER A 106 -2.03 0.05 -10.16
CA SER A 106 -1.95 -0.91 -9.07
C SER A 106 -1.46 -0.23 -7.82
N ILE A 107 -1.85 -0.72 -6.66
CA ILE A 107 -1.36 -0.29 -5.36
C ILE A 107 -0.61 -1.46 -4.74
N SER A 108 0.65 -1.23 -4.39
CA SER A 108 1.38 -2.06 -3.43
C SER A 108 0.92 -1.66 -2.04
N VAL A 109 0.05 -2.48 -1.44
CA VAL A 109 -0.65 -2.17 -0.20
C VAL A 109 0.24 -2.44 1.02
N GLU A 110 0.31 -1.47 1.90
CA GLU A 110 0.99 -1.56 3.20
C GLU A 110 -0.02 -1.86 4.32
N SER A 111 -1.21 -1.26 4.25
CA SER A 111 -2.33 -1.54 5.16
C SER A 111 -3.65 -1.49 4.41
N LEU A 112 -4.46 -2.55 4.56
CA LEU A 112 -5.86 -2.56 4.16
C LEU A 112 -6.71 -2.45 5.43
N GLN A 113 -7.53 -1.41 5.49
CA GLN A 113 -8.41 -1.13 6.61
C GLN A 113 -9.86 -1.15 6.15
N VAL A 114 -10.75 -1.69 6.97
CA VAL A 114 -12.18 -1.75 6.70
C VAL A 114 -12.90 -0.84 7.67
N GLU A 115 -13.89 -0.09 7.16
CA GLU A 115 -14.76 0.72 8.01
C GLU A 115 -15.61 -0.20 8.90
N ASP A 116 -15.61 0.09 10.20
CA ASP A 116 -16.26 -0.67 11.25
C ASP A 116 -16.69 0.32 12.33
N GLY A 117 -18.00 0.68 12.38
CA GLY A 117 -18.69 1.46 13.42
C GLY A 117 -18.00 2.73 13.96
N ASP A 118 -16.92 2.53 14.68
CA ASP A 118 -16.08 3.51 15.37
C ASP A 118 -14.89 4.03 14.54
N GLY A 119 -14.69 3.53 13.31
CA GLY A 119 -13.67 4.05 12.40
C GLY A 119 -13.15 3.00 11.42
N TYR A 120 -11.84 3.01 11.19
CA TYR A 120 -11.16 2.07 10.30
C TYR A 120 -10.32 1.10 11.11
N ARG A 121 -10.47 -0.20 10.82
CA ARG A 121 -9.72 -1.29 11.46
C ARG A 121 -8.86 -1.99 10.42
N GLU A 122 -7.57 -2.17 10.71
CA GLU A 122 -6.69 -2.98 9.87
C GLU A 122 -7.19 -4.43 9.81
N VAL A 123 -7.33 -4.94 8.60
CA VAL A 123 -7.71 -6.33 8.33
C VAL A 123 -6.59 -7.11 7.64
N TRP A 124 -5.61 -6.40 7.08
CA TRP A 124 -4.47 -7.01 6.41
C TRP A 124 -3.31 -6.03 6.26
N SER A 125 -2.09 -6.53 6.45
CA SER A 125 -0.83 -5.88 6.10
C SER A 125 0.20 -6.96 5.74
N PRO A 126 1.24 -6.65 4.92
CA PRO A 126 2.31 -7.61 4.63
C PRO A 126 2.99 -8.14 5.90
N GLN A 127 3.18 -7.26 6.90
CA GLN A 127 3.77 -7.63 8.19
C GLN A 127 2.87 -8.60 8.97
N ALA A 128 1.57 -8.31 9.09
CA ALA A 128 0.64 -9.21 9.78
C ALA A 128 0.51 -10.56 9.06
N GLN A 129 0.54 -10.57 7.72
CA GLN A 129 0.54 -11.80 6.94
C GLN A 129 1.82 -12.62 7.17
N GLN A 130 2.99 -11.97 7.13
CA GLN A 130 4.27 -12.66 7.40
C GLN A 130 4.26 -13.25 8.80
N GLN A 131 3.83 -12.49 9.81
CA GLN A 131 3.76 -12.97 11.18
C GLN A 131 2.82 -14.19 11.30
N ALA A 132 1.63 -14.13 10.70
CA ALA A 132 0.71 -15.27 10.70
C ALA A 132 1.31 -16.51 10.01
N PHE A 133 2.08 -16.33 8.94
CA PHE A 133 2.80 -17.42 8.28
C PHE A 133 3.88 -18.03 9.19
N GLU A 134 4.71 -17.19 9.82
CA GLU A 134 5.73 -17.64 10.77
C GLU A 134 5.11 -18.37 11.96
N ASP A 135 4.03 -17.84 12.53
CA ASP A 135 3.32 -18.46 13.64
C ASP A 135 2.84 -19.86 13.26
N ILE A 136 2.17 -20.02 12.11
CA ILE A 136 1.69 -21.33 11.63
C ILE A 136 2.85 -22.30 11.38
N TYR A 137 3.92 -21.83 10.74
CA TYR A 137 5.06 -22.68 10.36
C TYR A 137 5.88 -23.12 11.58
N HIS A 138 6.08 -22.22 12.55
CA HIS A 138 6.82 -22.50 13.77
C HIS A 138 5.98 -23.17 14.86
N SER A 139 4.66 -23.01 14.88
CA SER A 139 3.79 -23.67 15.87
C SER A 139 3.30 -25.07 15.44
N GLY A 140 3.47 -25.45 14.17
CA GLY A 140 2.60 -26.44 13.53
C GLY A 140 3.23 -27.70 12.92
N TRP A 141 4.55 -27.88 12.91
CA TRP A 141 5.16 -29.19 12.58
C TRP A 141 5.44 -30.05 13.82
N ASP A 142 5.61 -29.44 15.00
CA ASP A 142 5.92 -30.17 16.24
C ASP A 142 4.67 -30.67 17.01
N ALA A 143 3.46 -30.48 16.46
CA ALA A 143 2.21 -30.91 17.09
C ALA A 143 1.79 -32.37 16.81
N THR A 144 2.59 -33.15 16.06
CA THR A 144 2.41 -34.60 15.92
C THR A 144 3.38 -35.38 16.81
N SER A 145 3.14 -35.46 18.12
CA SER A 145 3.65 -36.57 18.95
C SER A 145 3.12 -36.68 20.39
N THR A 146 2.05 -35.98 20.78
CA THR A 146 1.40 -36.25 22.09
C THR A 146 -0.11 -36.45 21.94
N VAL A 147 -0.49 -37.41 21.10
CA VAL A 147 -1.70 -38.19 21.37
C VAL A 147 -1.29 -39.25 22.39
N SER A 148 -1.48 -38.97 23.68
CA SER A 148 -1.38 -39.97 24.74
C SER A 148 -2.53 -39.79 25.74
N GLU A 149 -3.65 -40.47 25.39
CA GLU A 149 -4.66 -41.21 26.20
C GLU A 149 -5.23 -40.66 27.54
N PRO A 150 -6.35 -41.21 28.09
CA PRO A 150 -7.41 -42.05 27.50
C PRO A 150 -8.83 -41.49 27.75
N VAL A 151 -9.81 -42.01 27.01
CA VAL A 151 -11.24 -41.88 27.32
C VAL A 151 -11.54 -42.64 28.62
N SER A 152 -11.81 -41.91 29.71
CA SER A 152 -12.42 -42.50 30.89
C SER A 152 -13.93 -42.61 30.66
N GLU A 153 -14.38 -43.84 30.47
CA GLU A 153 -15.78 -44.25 30.44
C GLU A 153 -16.46 -43.84 31.76
N ARG A 154 -17.47 -42.97 31.67
CA ARG A 154 -18.34 -42.63 32.80
C ARG A 154 -19.78 -42.48 32.30
N ARG A 155 -20.44 -43.62 32.10
CA ARG A 155 -21.62 -44.07 32.88
C ARG A 155 -22.54 -44.92 32.01
#